data_AF-A0A7C7UU89-F1
#
_entry.id   AF-A0A7C7UU89-F1
#
_cell.length_a   1.000
_cell.length_b   1.000
_cell.length_c   1.000
_cell.angle_alpha   90.00
_cell.angle_beta   90.00
_cell.angle_gamma   90.00
#
_symmetry.space_group_name_H-M   'P 1'
#
loop_
_entity.id
_entity.type
_entity.pdbx_description
1 polymer ?
#
loop_
_entity_poly.entity_id
_entity_poly.type
_entity_poly.pdbx_seq_one_letter_code
_entity_poly.pdbx_strand_id
1 'polypeptide(L)'
;YLRKEIEIIQPKVICCLGATAGEGILGKSLKITKVRGQVFPYPFNPRIKVFLTYHPAYVLRNPKEENTLRKDFEKLKDLIAQQ
;
A
#
# COMPACT_ATOMS: atom_id res chain seq x y z
N TYR A 1 -13.23 10.70 6.75
CA TYR A 1 -12.29 11.78 6.38
C TYR A 1 -11.40 11.38 5.21
N LEU A 2 -10.61 10.31 5.34
CA LEU A 2 -9.69 9.80 4.31
C LEU A 2 -10.21 9.77 2.86
N ARG A 3 -11.44 9.30 2.63
CA ARG A 3 -12.03 9.29 1.28
C ARG A 3 -12.09 10.68 0.64
N LYS A 4 -12.52 11.70 1.39
CA LYS A 4 -12.59 13.08 0.90
C LYS A 4 -11.19 13.63 0.61
N GLU A 5 -10.21 13.27 1.43
CA GLU A 5 -8.80 13.65 1.21
C GLU A 5 -8.26 13.06 -0.10
N ILE A 6 -8.53 11.77 -0.35
CA ILE A 6 -8.16 11.10 -1.61
C ILE A 6 -8.86 11.75 -2.81
N GLU A 7 -10.15 12.09 -2.68
CA GLU A 7 -10.92 12.76 -3.74
C GLU A 7 -10.37 14.15 -4.09
N ILE A 8 -9.85 14.89 -3.10
CA ILE A 8 -9.23 16.21 -3.28
C ILE A 8 -7.81 16.09 -3.86
N ILE A 9 -6.98 15.21 -3.31
CA ILE A 9 -5.56 15.08 -3.69
C ILE A 9 -5.41 14.36 -5.03
N GLN A 10 -6.30 13.41 -5.35
CA GLN A 10 -6.25 12.57 -6.54
C GLN A 10 -4.87 11.94 -6.79
N PRO A 11 -4.32 11.19 -5.81
CA PRO A 11 -2.97 10.65 -5.93
C PRO A 11 -2.87 9.63 -7.07
N LYS A 12 -1.70 9.55 -7.72
CA LYS A 12 -1.38 8.47 -8.66
C LYS A 12 -1.27 7.11 -7.98
N VAL A 13 -0.77 7.10 -6.75
CA VAL A 13 -0.52 5.88 -5.95
C VAL A 13 -0.85 6.13 -4.47
N ILE A 14 -1.49 5.16 -3.82
CA ILE A 14 -1.72 5.07 -2.38
C ILE A 14 -0.89 3.90 -1.85
N CYS A 15 0.06 4.15 -0.94
CA CYS A 15 0.81 3.11 -0.25
C CYS A 15 0.15 2.79 1.09
N CYS A 16 -0.38 1.57 1.24
CA CYS A 16 -1.00 1.09 2.46
C CYS A 16 0.01 0.33 3.32
N LEU A 17 0.20 0.83 4.54
CA LEU A 17 1.12 0.25 5.53
C LEU A 17 0.34 -0.73 6.43
N GLY A 18 0.38 -2.01 6.09
CA GLY A 18 -0.26 -3.08 6.87
C GLY A 18 -1.68 -3.43 6.41
N ALA A 19 -2.25 -4.45 7.07
CA ALA A 19 -3.57 -4.99 6.73
C ALA A 19 -4.67 -3.94 6.93
N THR A 20 -4.76 -3.30 8.10
CA THR A 20 -5.81 -2.32 8.41
C THR A 20 -5.94 -1.20 7.38
N ALA A 21 -4.82 -0.64 6.91
CA ALA A 21 -4.83 0.37 5.85
C ALA A 21 -5.34 -0.21 4.53
N GLY A 22 -4.86 -1.39 4.13
CA GLY A 22 -5.31 -2.08 2.92
C GLY A 22 -6.80 -2.43 2.97
N GLU A 23 -7.31 -2.91 4.10
CA GLU A 23 -8.72 -3.24 4.31
C GLU A 23 -9.60 -2.00 4.25
N GLY A 24 -9.19 -0.89 4.89
CA GLY A 24 -9.90 0.38 4.83
C GLY A 24 -9.97 1.00 3.43
N ILE A 25 -8.95 0.76 2.60
CA ILE A 25 -8.88 1.26 1.22
C ILE A 25 -9.58 0.33 0.22
N LEU A 26 -9.44 -0.98 0.37
CA LEU A 26 -9.94 -1.99 -0.59
C LEU A 26 -11.28 -2.62 -0.21
N GLY A 27 -11.76 -2.41 1.02
CA GLY A 27 -13.06 -2.89 1.49
C GLY A 27 -13.17 -4.40 1.69
N LYS A 28 -12.05 -5.11 1.80
CA LYS A 28 -12.02 -6.57 2.03
C LYS A 28 -10.89 -6.95 2.98
N SER A 29 -11.05 -8.04 3.72
CA SER A 29 -10.01 -8.51 4.63
C SER A 29 -8.79 -9.07 3.89
N LEU A 30 -7.60 -8.76 4.40
CA LEU A 30 -6.32 -9.05 3.73
C LEU A 30 -5.30 -9.65 4.69
N LYS A 31 -4.72 -10.78 4.32
CA LYS A 31 -3.51 -11.30 4.97
C LYS A 31 -2.29 -10.60 4.37
N ILE A 32 -1.78 -9.55 5.02
CA ILE A 32 -0.73 -8.69 4.47
C ILE A 32 0.50 -9.46 3.98
N THR A 33 0.89 -10.53 4.67
CA THR A 33 2.02 -11.40 4.29
C THR A 33 1.86 -12.04 2.92
N LYS A 34 0.62 -12.25 2.43
CA LYS A 34 0.34 -12.81 1.11
C LYS A 34 0.23 -11.76 0.01
N VAL A 35 -0.16 -10.53 0.37
CA VAL A 35 -0.55 -9.49 -0.61
C VAL A 35 0.43 -8.31 -0.66
N ARG A 36 1.42 -8.25 0.24
CA ARG A 36 2.46 -7.21 0.18
C ARG A 36 3.25 -7.27 -1.12
N GLY A 37 3.67 -6.10 -1.59
CA GLY A 37 4.36 -5.93 -2.86
C GLY A 37 3.47 -6.07 -4.10
N GLN A 38 2.15 -6.21 -3.93
CA GLN A 38 1.17 -6.23 -5.02
C GLN A 38 0.48 -4.87 -5.17
N VAL A 39 -0.09 -4.65 -6.36
CA VAL A 39 -0.81 -3.43 -6.73
C VAL A 39 -2.26 -3.78 -7.05
N PHE A 40 -3.18 -2.99 -6.54
CA PHE A 40 -4.62 -3.11 -6.78
C PHE A 40 -5.18 -1.78 -7.30
N PRO A 41 -6.28 -1.78 -8.06
CA PRO A 41 -6.99 -0.54 -8.37
C PRO A 41 -7.73 -0.03 -7.12
N TYR A 42 -7.76 1.28 -6.92
CA TYR A 42 -8.61 1.87 -5.88
C TYR A 42 -10.09 1.69 -6.25
N PRO A 43 -10.95 1.20 -5.33
CA PRO A 43 -12.33 0.82 -5.67
C PRO A 43 -13.19 1.96 -6.23
N PHE A 44 -12.94 3.21 -5.81
CA PHE A 44 -13.73 4.36 -6.25
C PHE A 44 -13.13 5.07 -7.48
N ASN A 45 -11.87 4.81 -7.83
CA ASN A 45 -11.21 5.38 -9.00
C ASN A 45 -10.08 4.45 -9.47
N PRO A 46 -10.32 3.59 -10.48
CA PRO A 46 -9.34 2.60 -10.94
C PRO A 46 -8.02 3.18 -11.48
N ARG A 47 -7.96 4.49 -11.77
CA ARG A 47 -6.71 5.15 -12.17
C ARG A 47 -5.73 5.29 -11.00
N ILE A 48 -6.24 5.32 -9.77
CA ILE A 48 -5.41 5.38 -8.57
C ILE A 48 -4.94 3.96 -8.24
N LYS A 49 -3.64 3.76 -8.17
CA LYS A 49 -3.04 2.46 -7.81
C LYS A 49 -2.89 2.35 -6.29
N VAL A 50 -3.20 1.20 -5.71
CA VAL A 50 -3.06 0.90 -4.29
C VAL A 50 -1.96 -0.14 -4.12
N PHE A 51 -0.85 0.26 -3.51
CA PHE A 51 0.28 -0.61 -3.22
C PHE A 51 0.23 -1.04 -1.75
N LEU A 52 0.42 -2.33 -1.46
CA LEU A 52 0.40 -2.85 -0.09
C LEU A 52 1.81 -3.21 0.38
N THR A 53 2.18 -2.83 1.60
CA THR A 53 3.42 -3.25 2.25
C THR A 53 3.24 -3.47 3.75
N TYR A 54 4.29 -3.90 4.45
CA TYR A 54 4.25 -4.04 5.90
C TYR A 54 4.11 -2.69 6.61
N HIS A 55 3.43 -2.72 7.76
CA HIS A 55 3.45 -1.59 8.66
C HIS A 55 4.85 -1.46 9.30
N PRO A 56 5.46 -0.27 9.36
CA PRO A 56 6.81 -0.09 9.93
C PRO A 56 6.95 -0.67 11.35
N ALA A 57 5.94 -0.48 12.21
CA ALA A 57 5.94 -1.05 13.55
C ALA A 57 6.04 -2.60 13.58
N TYR A 58 5.54 -3.31 12.55
CA TYR A 58 5.74 -4.76 12.44
C TYR A 58 7.20 -5.10 12.15
N VAL A 59 7.85 -4.34 11.27
CA VAL A 59 9.27 -4.52 10.91
C VAL A 59 10.17 -4.18 12.09
N LEU A 60 9.86 -3.14 12.87
CA LEU A 60 10.59 -2.82 14.10
C LEU A 60 10.55 -3.97 15.12
N ARG A 61 9.43 -4.71 15.19
CA ARG A 61 9.30 -5.91 16.04
C ARG A 61 9.91 -7.17 15.41
N ASN A 62 10.12 -7.17 14.10
CA ASN A 62 10.62 -8.32 13.33
C ASN A 62 11.72 -7.86 12.35
N PRO A 63 12.93 -7.55 12.83
CA PRO A 63 13.98 -6.94 12.00
C PRO A 63 14.38 -7.75 10.75
N LYS A 64 14.14 -9.07 10.77
CA LYS A 64 14.35 -9.95 9.60
C LYS A 64 13.57 -9.51 8.36
N GLU A 65 12.46 -8.80 8.54
CA GLU A 65 11.61 -8.31 7.46
C GLU A 65 12.03 -6.95 6.90
N GLU A 66 13.10 -6.34 7.42
CA GLU A 66 13.60 -5.04 6.92
C GLU A 66 13.96 -5.11 5.44
N ASN A 67 14.63 -6.18 5.01
CA ASN A 67 14.96 -6.39 3.61
C ASN A 67 13.70 -6.56 2.74
N THR A 68 12.65 -7.18 3.28
CA THR A 68 11.36 -7.31 2.58
C THR A 68 10.71 -5.94 2.38
N LEU A 69 10.70 -5.10 3.43
CA LEU A 69 10.19 -3.72 3.37
C LEU A 69 10.99 -2.88 2.35
N ARG A 70 12.32 -2.94 2.40
CA ARG A 70 13.17 -2.21 1.43
C ARG A 70 12.85 -2.59 -0.01
N LYS A 71 12.71 -3.89 -0.31
CA LYS A 71 12.31 -4.39 -1.64
C LYS A 71 10.92 -3.90 -2.06
N ASP A 72 9.99 -3.74 -1.13
CA ASP A 72 8.68 -3.13 -1.42
C ASP A 72 8.81 -1.66 -1.81
N PHE A 73 9.63 -0.89 -1.12
CA PHE A 73 9.84 0.51 -1.43
C PHE A 73 10.55 0.72 -2.77
N GLU A 74 11.48 -0.15 -3.15
CA GLU A 74 12.06 -0.13 -4.51
C GLU A 74 10.98 -0.38 -5.58
N LYS A 75 10.12 -1.39 -5.38
CA LYS A 75 8.97 -1.62 -6.28
C LYS A 75 8.01 -0.43 -6.34
N LEU A 76 7.78 0.22 -5.20
CA LEU A 76 6.94 1.42 -5.13
C LEU A 76 7.56 2.58 -5.92
N LYS A 77 8.87 2.77 -5.82
CA LYS A 77 9.61 3.76 -6.60
C LYS A 77 9.46 3.50 -8.10
N ASP A 78 9.64 2.25 -8.53
CA ASP A 78 9.45 1.86 -9.93
C ASP A 78 8.01 2.10 -10.39
N LEU A 79 7.03 1.77 -9.55
CA LEU A 79 5.61 2.00 -9.82
C LEU A 79 5.27 3.48 -10.02
N ILE A 80 5.92 4.37 -9.26
CA ILE A 80 5.74 5.82 -9.37
C ILE A 80 6.42 6.34 -10.65
N ALA A 81 7.60 5.82 -11.00
CA ALA A 81 8.33 6.23 -12.19
C ALA A 81 7.64 5.86 -13.52
N GLN A 82 6.80 4.83 -13.51
CA GLN A 82 6.04 4.36 -14.68
C GLN A 82 4.71 5.12 -14.91
N GLN A 83 4.48 6.27 -14.26
CA GLN A 83 3.24 7.05 -14.35
C GLN A 83 3.45 8.53 -14.63
#